data_AF-A0AAD8XTV2-F1
#
_entry.id   AF-A0AAD8XTV2-F1
#
_cell.length_a   1.000
_cell.length_b   1.000
_cell.length_c   1.000
_cell.angle_alpha   90.00
_cell.angle_beta   90.00
_cell.angle_gamma   90.00
#
_symmetry.space_group_name_H-M   'P 1'
#
loop_
_entity.id
_entity.type
_entity.pdbx_description
1 polymer ?
#
loop_
_entity_poly.entity_id
_entity_poly.type
_entity_poly.pdbx_seq_one_letter_code
_entity_poly.pdbx_strand_id
1 'polypeptide(L)'
;MTKRQPMQRSKSSNNNNIGELSYEDMEYMLYKIFDDTTHRIEDYNARDLTEITLGMAKIAKTLRQQGMRRGEDSSRVILRRLMLSIDMKPNKKLFQFFANASVHKLDQFNARSLSNLAYTHALIDYVPEFDDGSDLFDHIAMEAVEIGAEFNAQDMSNMVWAYATVDKPHAVLFEAMGNEVNEFKHPQDFSNTVWAYANAGVNHPTLFQRLANHIVNTGSLGRFKPQDFTNIVWAYATAGVRHPHLLEKMANHIVESDSLHRFVSQALSNIVWAYATADINHPKLFEKVASHIVESKSLDRFKPQELSNIVWAYATAQVSHPKLFQQVASAAIQRKEELNSQNVANLLWSYATMGVVDKQLFLSFVSTAETLIDSYTNQGLANIVWAYAVADVNAPTLFNDVFINKCVEKKDGFAIEALLQLHQWHLWQTKEKSNPGLPTDLQERCYNAFLSEDPTVSKLQKDVVAQLSSIGLDPKEEVLMGSGYRIDAIVEVNGKVVAVEVDGPSHFIGEGRSPTGSTILKRRQVSLVDGIELVSVPYWEWNKLGEDRKKKQEYLRKKLSLTTVES
;
A
#
# COMPACT_ATOMS: atom_id res chain seq x y z
N MET A 1 62.19 56.57 -2.61
CA MET A 1 61.04 55.65 -2.56
C MET A 1 61.39 54.52 -1.62
N THR A 2 60.87 54.57 -0.40
CA THR A 2 61.18 53.60 0.66
C THR A 2 59.94 53.45 1.54
N LYS A 3 59.44 52.21 1.65
CA LYS A 3 58.28 51.83 2.47
C LYS A 3 58.54 52.15 3.95
N ARG A 4 57.55 52.70 4.65
CA ARG A 4 57.50 52.74 6.12
C ARG A 4 56.18 52.18 6.64
N GLN A 5 56.30 51.32 7.64
CA GLN A 5 55.26 50.69 8.46
C GLN A 5 54.44 51.74 9.25
N PRO A 6 53.21 51.42 9.69
CA PRO A 6 52.54 52.16 10.74
C PRO A 6 52.88 51.62 12.14
N MET A 7 53.10 52.56 13.06
CA MET A 7 53.35 52.40 14.49
C MET A 7 52.10 51.93 15.25
N GLN A 8 52.32 51.07 16.25
CA GLN A 8 51.37 50.71 17.31
C GLN A 8 50.90 51.93 18.12
N ARG A 9 49.62 51.94 18.50
CA ARG A 9 49.16 52.45 19.80
C ARG A 9 48.11 51.52 20.41
N SER A 10 48.15 51.49 21.72
CA SER A 10 47.74 50.44 22.65
C SER A 10 46.25 50.43 23.02
N LYS A 11 45.81 49.21 23.35
CA LYS A 11 44.67 48.77 24.17
C LYS A 11 43.93 49.87 24.98
N SER A 12 42.60 49.92 24.80
CA SER A 12 41.66 50.06 25.92
C SER A 12 40.68 48.89 25.87
N SER A 13 40.77 48.03 26.87
CA SER A 13 39.89 46.89 27.13
C SER A 13 38.45 47.35 27.33
N ASN A 14 37.54 46.88 26.49
CA ASN A 14 36.14 46.73 26.89
C ASN A 14 35.88 45.22 27.00
N ASN A 15 35.98 44.75 28.24
CA ASN A 15 35.92 43.36 28.64
C ASN A 15 34.45 42.98 28.81
N ASN A 16 33.83 42.43 27.76
CA ASN A 16 32.57 41.69 27.83
C ASN A 16 32.71 40.43 26.96
N ASN A 17 33.67 39.59 27.33
CA ASN A 17 33.70 38.18 26.92
C ASN A 17 32.70 37.45 27.83
N ILE A 18 31.48 37.20 27.34
CA ILE A 18 30.75 36.01 27.79
C ILE A 18 31.48 34.87 27.09
N GLY A 19 32.39 34.20 27.82
CA GLY A 19 33.17 33.09 27.27
C GLY A 19 32.25 32.01 26.74
N GLU A 20 32.57 31.45 25.57
CA GLU A 20 31.94 30.23 25.08
C GLU A 20 32.09 29.14 26.16
N LEU A 21 30.98 28.57 26.60
CA LEU A 21 30.95 27.47 27.56
C LEU A 21 31.73 26.27 26.98
N SER A 22 32.53 25.59 27.81
CA SER A 22 33.17 24.35 27.39
C SER A 22 32.14 23.23 27.19
N TYR A 23 32.52 22.17 26.46
CA TYR A 23 31.67 20.98 26.31
C TYR A 23 31.31 20.38 27.68
N GLU A 24 32.30 20.29 28.58
CA GLU A 24 32.15 19.76 29.93
C GLU A 24 31.22 20.61 30.80
N ASP A 25 31.31 21.95 30.70
CA ASP A 25 30.40 22.87 31.43
C ASP A 25 28.97 22.72 30.93
N MET A 26 28.77 22.63 29.61
CA MET A 26 27.44 22.40 29.01
C MET A 26 26.88 21.04 29.40
N GLU A 27 27.71 20.00 29.41
CA GLU A 27 27.31 18.65 29.82
C GLU A 27 26.85 18.68 31.28
N TYR A 28 27.69 19.19 32.19
CA TYR A 28 27.36 19.30 33.61
C TYR A 28 26.06 20.09 33.86
N MET A 29 25.89 21.26 33.24
CA MET A 29 24.69 22.07 33.44
C MET A 29 23.42 21.38 32.92
N LEU A 30 23.46 20.75 31.75
CA LEU A 30 22.31 20.03 31.22
C LEU A 30 21.96 18.85 32.11
N TYR A 31 22.93 18.00 32.47
CA TYR A 31 22.67 16.87 33.38
C TYR A 31 22.11 17.33 34.72
N LYS A 32 22.62 18.43 35.29
CA LYS A 32 22.10 18.98 36.54
C LYS A 32 20.65 19.46 36.42
N ILE A 33 20.29 20.15 35.33
CA ILE A 33 18.90 20.56 35.08
C ILE A 33 17.98 19.33 35.01
N PHE A 34 18.42 18.27 34.31
CA PHE A 34 17.66 17.03 34.24
C PHE A 34 17.51 16.37 35.61
N ASP A 35 18.61 16.28 36.36
CA ASP A 35 18.63 15.69 37.69
C ASP A 35 17.71 16.45 38.65
N ASP A 36 17.83 17.78 38.73
CA ASP A 36 16.97 18.65 39.55
C ASP A 36 15.49 18.54 39.14
N THR A 37 15.22 18.44 37.83
CA THR A 37 13.86 18.24 37.31
C THR A 37 13.30 16.89 37.72
N THR A 38 14.11 15.83 37.64
CA THR A 38 13.67 14.49 38.04
C THR A 38 13.45 14.41 39.56
N HIS A 39 14.30 15.02 40.37
CA HIS A 39 14.16 15.03 41.83
C HIS A 39 12.88 15.72 42.33
N ARG A 40 12.36 16.70 41.59
CA ARG A 40 11.17 17.48 41.96
C ARG A 40 9.89 17.05 41.25
N ILE A 41 9.95 15.99 40.44
CA ILE A 41 8.86 15.65 39.55
C ILE A 41 7.59 15.26 40.30
N GLU A 42 7.75 14.65 41.47
CA GLU A 42 6.64 14.21 42.32
C GLU A 42 5.86 15.41 42.88
N ASP A 43 6.43 16.61 42.88
CA ASP A 43 5.76 17.85 43.29
C ASP A 43 4.95 18.49 42.16
N TYR A 44 5.14 18.06 40.91
CA TYR A 44 4.50 18.69 39.75
C TYR A 44 3.01 18.34 39.69
N ASN A 45 2.19 19.31 39.28
CA ASN A 45 0.79 19.05 38.98
C ASN A 45 0.63 18.33 37.63
N ALA A 46 -0.58 17.85 37.34
CA ALA A 46 -0.91 17.13 36.10
C ALA A 46 -0.47 17.86 34.82
N ARG A 47 -0.62 19.19 34.79
CA ARG A 47 -0.28 20.01 33.63
C ARG A 47 1.23 20.10 33.44
N ASP A 48 1.97 20.40 34.50
CA ASP A 48 3.42 20.56 34.47
C ASP A 48 4.12 19.24 34.11
N LEU A 49 3.63 18.11 34.66
CA LEU A 49 4.06 16.77 34.27
C LEU A 49 3.89 16.56 32.76
N THR A 50 2.69 16.79 32.24
CA THR A 50 2.37 16.57 30.83
C THR A 50 3.19 17.47 29.90
N GLU A 51 3.30 18.77 30.19
CA GLU A 51 4.01 19.72 29.34
C GLU A 51 5.51 19.38 29.25
N ILE A 52 6.12 18.97 30.36
CA ILE A 52 7.53 18.59 30.41
C ILE A 52 7.77 17.27 29.69
N THR A 53 6.97 16.24 29.94
CA THR A 53 7.10 14.96 29.23
C THR A 53 6.93 15.15 27.72
N LEU A 54 5.94 15.96 27.30
CA LEU A 54 5.70 16.28 25.89
C LEU A 54 6.87 17.03 25.26
N GLY A 55 7.44 18.01 25.98
CA GLY A 55 8.63 18.75 25.55
C GLY A 55 9.81 17.81 25.30
N MET A 56 10.09 16.92 26.25
CA MET A 56 11.19 15.95 26.15
C MET A 56 10.98 14.94 25.03
N ALA A 57 9.77 14.40 24.86
CA ALA A 57 9.46 13.50 23.75
C ALA A 57 9.61 14.16 22.38
N LYS A 58 9.21 15.42 22.23
CA LYS A 58 9.42 16.19 20.98
C LYS A 58 10.90 16.40 20.68
N ILE A 59 11.71 16.68 21.70
CA ILE A 59 13.17 16.79 21.56
C ILE A 59 13.74 15.43 21.13
N ALA A 60 13.40 14.34 21.82
CA ALA A 60 13.85 12.99 21.48
C ALA A 60 13.48 12.61 20.03
N LYS A 61 12.23 12.84 19.62
CA LYS A 61 11.76 12.60 18.26
C LYS A 61 12.54 13.41 17.22
N THR A 62 12.78 14.69 17.48
CA THR A 62 13.53 15.58 16.58
C THR A 62 14.97 15.10 16.41
N LEU A 63 15.64 14.76 17.51
CA LEU A 63 17.00 14.24 17.50
C LEU A 63 17.09 12.91 16.74
N ARG A 64 16.10 12.02 16.91
CA ARG A 64 16.00 10.75 16.18
C ARG A 64 15.88 10.98 14.67
N GLN A 65 14.99 11.88 14.25
CA GLN A 65 14.74 12.18 12.83
C GLN A 65 15.95 12.82 12.12
N GLN A 66 16.74 13.61 12.82
CA GLN A 66 17.90 14.28 12.22
C GLN A 66 19.10 13.35 11.97
N GLY A 67 19.11 12.18 12.62
CA GLY A 67 20.25 11.26 12.60
C GLY A 67 21.51 11.86 13.24
N MET A 68 22.62 11.11 13.20
CA MET A 68 23.93 11.66 13.54
C MET A 68 24.52 12.40 12.34
N ARG A 69 25.03 13.63 12.56
CA ARG A 69 25.69 14.43 11.53
C ARG A 69 27.15 14.68 11.91
N ARG A 70 28.06 14.64 10.92
CA ARG A 70 29.46 15.06 11.13
C ARG A 70 29.49 16.56 11.42
N GLY A 71 30.13 16.96 12.53
CA GLY A 71 30.21 18.36 12.96
C GLY A 71 28.96 18.87 13.70
N GLU A 72 28.23 18.00 14.38
CA GLU A 72 27.09 18.38 15.22
C GLU A 72 27.55 19.23 16.44
N ASP A 73 26.77 20.25 16.80
CA ASP A 73 27.02 21.13 17.96
C ASP A 73 26.97 20.35 19.29
N SER A 74 27.85 20.71 20.22
CA SER A 74 28.04 20.12 21.56
C SER A 74 26.72 19.93 22.31
N SER A 75 25.84 20.93 22.29
CA SER A 75 24.53 20.89 22.95
C SER A 75 23.64 19.75 22.43
N ARG A 76 23.67 19.49 21.12
CA ARG A 76 22.88 18.41 20.51
C ARG A 76 23.44 17.05 20.83
N VAL A 77 24.77 16.91 20.89
CA VAL A 77 25.42 15.66 21.30
C VAL A 77 25.02 15.29 22.73
N ILE A 78 25.04 16.26 23.64
CA ILE A 78 24.65 16.05 25.05
C ILE A 78 23.16 15.70 25.15
N LEU A 79 22.27 16.47 24.51
CA LEU A 79 20.82 16.18 24.51
C LEU A 79 20.51 14.81 23.90
N ARG A 80 21.26 14.39 22.87
CA ARG A 80 21.12 13.07 22.25
C ARG A 80 21.45 11.96 23.23
N ARG A 81 22.53 12.08 24.01
CA ARG A 81 22.91 11.10 25.05
C ARG A 81 21.88 11.01 26.18
N LEU A 82 21.28 12.14 26.54
CA LEU A 82 20.25 12.19 27.58
C LEU A 82 18.93 11.58 27.12
N MET A 83 18.49 11.91 25.91
CA MET A 83 17.17 11.56 25.39
C MET A 83 17.10 10.21 24.69
N LEU A 84 18.22 9.74 24.13
CA LEU A 84 18.30 8.55 23.31
C LEU A 84 19.40 7.60 23.81
N SER A 85 19.19 6.31 23.62
CA SER A 85 20.21 5.28 23.76
C SER A 85 21.25 5.36 22.63
N ILE A 86 22.31 4.56 22.75
CA ILE A 86 23.34 4.41 21.72
C ILE A 86 22.73 3.97 20.38
N ASP A 87 21.68 3.14 20.42
CA ASP A 87 20.93 2.68 19.24
C ASP A 87 19.88 3.67 18.74
N MET A 88 19.94 4.94 19.20
CA MET A 88 19.01 6.01 18.83
C MET A 88 17.54 5.74 19.22
N LYS A 89 17.31 4.85 20.19
CA LYS A 89 15.99 4.59 20.77
C LYS A 89 15.74 5.52 21.95
N PRO A 90 14.50 5.94 22.24
CA PRO A 90 14.23 6.81 23.38
C PRO A 90 14.68 6.22 24.71
N ASN A 91 15.13 7.10 25.63
CA ASN A 91 15.59 6.72 26.96
C ASN A 91 14.39 6.22 27.79
N LYS A 92 14.12 4.91 27.72
CA LYS A 92 13.00 4.27 28.40
C LYS A 92 12.98 4.54 29.91
N LYS A 93 14.13 4.61 30.58
CA LYS A 93 14.20 4.89 32.02
C LYS A 93 13.64 6.26 32.36
N LEU A 94 13.99 7.27 31.56
CA LEU A 94 13.48 8.62 31.73
C LEU A 94 11.95 8.68 31.54
N PHE A 95 11.43 8.04 30.50
CA PHE A 95 9.98 8.02 30.25
C PHE A 95 9.20 7.12 31.21
N GLN A 96 9.81 6.05 31.72
CA GLN A 96 9.25 5.27 32.84
C GLN A 96 9.13 6.13 34.10
N PHE A 97 10.13 6.96 34.38
CA PHE A 97 10.10 7.86 35.52
C PHE A 97 8.95 8.87 35.43
N PHE A 98 8.72 9.45 34.25
CA PHE A 98 7.54 10.29 33.99
C PHE A 98 6.22 9.53 34.17
N ALA A 99 6.15 8.28 33.72
CA ALA A 99 4.97 7.44 33.87
C ALA A 99 4.65 7.15 35.35
N ASN A 100 5.66 6.78 36.14
CA ASN A 100 5.52 6.53 37.58
C ASN A 100 5.05 7.78 38.34
N ALA A 101 5.55 8.96 37.98
CA ALA A 101 5.11 10.21 38.59
C ALA A 101 3.66 10.60 38.20
N SER A 102 3.19 10.12 37.04
CA SER A 102 1.86 10.46 36.50
C SER A 102 0.76 9.50 36.96
N VAL A 103 1.04 8.19 37.07
CA VAL A 103 0.01 7.16 37.27
C VAL A 103 -0.84 7.37 38.54
N HIS A 104 -0.23 7.86 39.62
CA HIS A 104 -0.92 8.12 40.89
C HIS A 104 -1.70 9.45 40.93
N LYS A 105 -1.72 10.20 39.83
CA LYS A 105 -2.35 11.53 39.73
C LYS A 105 -3.30 11.63 38.53
N LEU A 106 -3.59 10.53 37.83
CA LEU A 106 -4.37 10.57 36.58
C LEU A 106 -5.77 11.18 36.77
N ASP A 107 -6.37 10.99 37.94
CA ASP A 107 -7.63 11.61 38.39
C ASP A 107 -7.60 13.15 38.40
N GLN A 108 -6.41 13.76 38.38
CA GLN A 108 -6.22 15.21 38.32
C GLN A 108 -6.00 15.72 36.89
N PHE A 109 -5.92 14.83 35.90
CA PHE A 109 -5.68 15.19 34.51
C PHE A 109 -7.01 15.46 33.81
N ASN A 110 -7.12 16.62 33.18
CA ASN A 110 -8.21 16.86 32.25
C ASN A 110 -7.98 16.12 30.90
N ALA A 111 -8.99 16.12 30.04
CA ALA A 111 -8.95 15.49 28.72
C ALA A 111 -7.71 15.84 27.87
N ARG A 112 -7.29 17.11 27.89
CA ARG A 112 -6.09 17.56 27.16
C ARG A 112 -4.81 16.98 27.76
N SER A 113 -4.69 16.96 29.09
CA SER A 113 -3.52 16.41 29.75
C SER A 113 -3.42 14.90 29.53
N LEU A 114 -4.51 14.15 29.67
CA LEU A 114 -4.56 12.69 29.41
C LEU A 114 -4.17 12.36 27.96
N SER A 115 -4.82 13.01 26.99
CA SER A 115 -4.53 12.78 25.56
C SER A 115 -3.08 13.13 25.21
N ASN A 116 -2.53 14.20 25.77
CA ASN A 116 -1.13 14.56 25.57
C ASN A 116 -0.17 13.57 26.25
N LEU A 117 -0.51 13.02 27.41
CA LEU A 117 0.31 12.01 28.08
C LEU A 117 0.42 10.73 27.24
N ALA A 118 -0.71 10.24 26.72
CA ALA A 118 -0.73 9.10 25.79
C ALA A 118 0.03 9.42 24.49
N TYR A 119 -0.28 10.56 23.86
CA TYR A 119 0.37 11.02 22.63
C TYR A 119 1.89 11.12 22.76
N THR A 120 2.36 11.61 23.91
CA THR A 120 3.79 11.76 24.22
C THR A 120 4.52 10.42 24.22
N HIS A 121 3.93 9.41 24.86
CA HIS A 121 4.49 8.05 24.90
C HIS A 121 4.43 7.36 23.54
N ALA A 122 3.37 7.60 22.77
CA ALA A 122 3.29 7.14 21.38
C ALA A 122 4.35 7.80 20.46
N LEU A 123 4.68 9.08 20.64
CA LEU A 123 5.71 9.76 19.84
C LEU A 123 7.10 9.11 19.93
N ILE A 124 7.38 8.49 21.08
CA ILE A 124 8.65 7.81 21.38
C ILE A 124 8.55 6.29 21.27
N ASP A 125 7.40 5.76 20.85
CA ASP A 125 7.21 4.31 20.67
C ASP A 125 7.55 3.53 21.95
N TYR A 126 6.95 3.96 23.08
CA TYR A 126 7.17 3.35 24.38
C TYR A 126 5.87 3.23 25.18
N VAL A 127 5.61 2.03 25.68
CA VAL A 127 4.52 1.71 26.61
C VAL A 127 5.16 1.43 27.98
N PRO A 128 5.01 2.34 28.97
CA PRO A 128 5.54 2.13 30.32
C PRO A 128 4.76 1.06 31.08
N GLU A 129 5.45 0.04 31.58
CA GLU A 129 4.89 -1.06 32.38
C GLU A 129 5.15 -0.82 33.87
N PHE A 130 4.28 -1.33 34.74
CA PHE A 130 4.37 -1.22 36.20
C PHE A 130 4.55 -2.60 36.86
N ASP A 131 4.95 -2.61 38.14
CA ASP A 131 5.29 -3.83 38.88
C ASP A 131 4.11 -4.81 39.05
N ASP A 132 2.87 -4.33 38.95
CA ASP A 132 1.65 -5.13 39.01
C ASP A 132 1.26 -5.79 37.66
N GLY A 133 2.07 -5.57 36.62
CA GLY A 133 1.83 -6.08 35.26
C GLY A 133 0.86 -5.23 34.44
N SER A 134 0.34 -4.13 34.98
CA SER A 134 -0.41 -3.13 34.21
C SER A 134 0.54 -2.19 33.47
N ASP A 135 -0.02 -1.42 32.54
CA ASP A 135 0.73 -0.35 31.86
C ASP A 135 -0.02 0.98 31.85
N LEU A 136 0.72 2.06 31.56
CA LEU A 136 0.19 3.41 31.58
C LEU A 136 -1.02 3.61 30.65
N PHE A 137 -1.08 2.89 29.52
CA PHE A 137 -2.19 3.03 28.58
C PHE A 137 -3.47 2.38 29.12
N ASP A 138 -3.39 1.33 29.93
CA ASP A 138 -4.57 0.78 30.59
C ASP A 138 -5.15 1.78 31.61
N HIS A 139 -4.29 2.39 32.44
CA HIS A 139 -4.72 3.41 33.40
C HIS A 139 -5.26 4.68 32.74
N ILE A 140 -4.62 5.17 31.68
CA ILE A 140 -5.14 6.30 30.90
C ILE A 140 -6.51 5.97 30.29
N ALA A 141 -6.71 4.75 29.80
CA ALA A 141 -7.98 4.37 29.17
C ALA A 141 -9.13 4.37 30.17
N MET A 142 -8.89 3.89 31.40
CA MET A 142 -9.88 3.91 32.47
C MET A 142 -10.33 5.33 32.77
N GLU A 143 -9.38 6.23 33.05
CA GLU A 143 -9.69 7.64 33.37
C GLU A 143 -10.35 8.38 32.19
N ALA A 144 -9.81 8.19 30.97
CA ALA A 144 -10.32 8.86 29.78
C ALA A 144 -11.76 8.48 29.42
N VAL A 145 -12.19 7.25 29.74
CA VAL A 145 -13.58 6.81 29.54
C VAL A 145 -14.51 7.50 30.54
N GLU A 146 -14.08 7.72 31.79
CA GLU A 146 -14.90 8.38 32.82
C GLU A 146 -15.19 9.85 32.47
N ILE A 147 -14.19 10.58 31.96
CA ILE A 147 -14.32 11.99 31.61
C ILE A 147 -14.53 12.23 30.10
N GLY A 148 -14.99 11.22 29.35
CA GLY A 148 -15.07 11.24 27.88
C GLY A 148 -15.77 12.47 27.28
N ALA A 149 -16.79 13.00 27.95
CA ALA A 149 -17.55 14.19 27.53
C ALA A 149 -16.73 15.51 27.58
N GLU A 150 -15.60 15.55 28.30
CA GLU A 150 -14.71 16.72 28.36
C GLU A 150 -13.77 16.82 27.17
N PHE A 151 -13.60 15.73 26.41
CA PHE A 151 -12.69 15.69 25.29
C PHE A 151 -13.25 16.52 24.12
N ASN A 152 -12.38 17.33 23.51
CA ASN A 152 -12.66 17.89 22.19
C ASN A 152 -12.05 17.00 21.09
N ALA A 153 -12.40 17.26 19.83
CA ALA A 153 -11.95 16.44 18.70
C ALA A 153 -10.41 16.33 18.55
N GLN A 154 -9.65 17.35 18.96
CA GLN A 154 -8.19 17.29 18.94
C GLN A 154 -7.67 16.33 20.03
N ASP A 155 -8.21 16.43 21.24
CA ASP A 155 -7.84 15.54 22.35
C ASP A 155 -8.20 14.08 22.01
N MET A 156 -9.40 13.84 21.46
CA MET A 156 -9.84 12.51 21.01
C MET A 156 -8.92 11.96 19.92
N SER A 157 -8.61 12.77 18.90
CA SER A 157 -7.69 12.41 17.82
C SER A 157 -6.32 12.01 18.35
N ASN A 158 -5.74 12.81 19.25
CA ASN A 158 -4.45 12.50 19.86
C ASN A 158 -4.50 11.20 20.66
N MET A 159 -5.59 10.97 21.41
CA MET A 159 -5.81 9.77 22.20
C MET A 159 -5.86 8.52 21.32
N VAL A 160 -6.79 8.43 20.37
CA VAL A 160 -6.92 7.24 19.52
C VAL A 160 -5.67 7.01 18.65
N TRP A 161 -5.05 8.10 18.17
CA TRP A 161 -3.79 8.02 17.44
C TRP A 161 -2.68 7.41 18.29
N ALA A 162 -2.60 7.77 19.57
CA ALA A 162 -1.59 7.23 20.47
C ALA A 162 -1.73 5.71 20.64
N TYR A 163 -2.94 5.24 20.95
CA TYR A 163 -3.23 3.80 21.15
C TYR A 163 -3.01 3.00 19.86
N ALA A 164 -3.42 3.54 18.71
CA ALA A 164 -3.17 2.90 17.42
C ALA A 164 -1.67 2.87 17.06
N THR A 165 -0.90 3.90 17.44
CA THR A 165 0.54 4.00 17.13
C THR A 165 1.39 3.00 17.90
N VAL A 166 1.04 2.73 19.17
CA VAL A 166 1.74 1.75 20.01
C VAL A 166 1.17 0.33 19.90
N ASP A 167 0.29 0.09 18.93
CA ASP A 167 -0.37 -1.20 18.68
C ASP A 167 -1.08 -1.78 19.92
N LYS A 168 -1.73 -0.90 20.70
CA LYS A 168 -2.49 -1.28 21.90
C LYS A 168 -3.91 -0.69 21.83
N PRO A 169 -4.73 -1.05 20.82
CA PRO A 169 -6.09 -0.51 20.73
C PRO A 169 -6.95 -0.96 21.92
N HIS A 170 -7.70 -0.02 22.51
CA HIS A 170 -8.57 -0.29 23.64
C HIS A 170 -10.04 -0.12 23.22
N ALA A 171 -10.77 -1.22 23.05
CA ALA A 171 -12.09 -1.23 22.40
C ALA A 171 -13.09 -0.24 23.01
N VAL A 172 -13.22 -0.23 24.34
CA VAL A 172 -14.14 0.67 25.06
C VAL A 172 -13.74 2.14 24.89
N LEU A 173 -12.43 2.42 24.84
CA LEU A 173 -11.93 3.78 24.66
C LEU A 173 -12.22 4.27 23.24
N PHE A 174 -11.96 3.43 22.23
CA PHE A 174 -12.28 3.77 20.84
C PHE A 174 -13.78 3.97 20.67
N GLU A 175 -14.63 3.10 21.22
CA GLU A 175 -16.08 3.29 21.15
C GLU A 175 -16.53 4.60 21.81
N ALA A 176 -16.04 4.90 23.01
CA ALA A 176 -16.35 6.15 23.72
C ALA A 176 -15.93 7.38 22.91
N MET A 177 -14.67 7.42 22.44
CA MET A 177 -14.16 8.55 21.66
C MET A 177 -14.94 8.71 20.35
N GLY A 178 -15.21 7.63 19.62
CA GLY A 178 -15.89 7.69 18.31
C GLY A 178 -17.35 8.16 18.38
N ASN A 179 -18.03 7.85 19.48
CA ASN A 179 -19.39 8.31 19.74
C ASN A 179 -19.43 9.82 20.02
N GLU A 180 -18.50 10.32 20.85
CA GLU A 180 -18.46 11.71 21.32
C GLU A 180 -17.87 12.71 20.31
N VAL A 181 -17.17 12.24 19.27
CA VAL A 181 -16.63 13.10 18.21
C VAL A 181 -17.75 13.81 17.43
N ASN A 182 -17.97 15.10 17.70
CA ASN A 182 -19.07 15.87 17.10
C ASN A 182 -18.64 16.85 15.99
N GLU A 183 -17.49 17.53 16.15
CA GLU A 183 -17.02 18.53 15.17
C GLU A 183 -15.49 18.55 15.05
N PHE A 184 -14.98 18.56 13.81
CA PHE A 184 -13.55 18.73 13.53
C PHE A 184 -13.25 20.14 13.06
N LYS A 185 -12.31 20.81 13.75
CA LYS A 185 -11.85 22.15 13.37
C LYS A 185 -10.62 22.11 12.46
N HIS A 186 -9.80 21.07 12.59
CA HIS A 186 -8.56 20.93 11.84
C HIS A 186 -8.55 19.63 11.02
N PRO A 187 -8.14 19.67 9.74
CA PRO A 187 -8.02 18.46 8.90
C PRO A 187 -7.12 17.36 9.49
N GLN A 188 -6.13 17.75 10.29
CA GLN A 188 -5.23 16.82 10.96
C GLN A 188 -5.94 15.95 12.00
N ASP A 189 -6.87 16.54 12.76
CA ASP A 189 -7.59 15.82 13.81
C ASP A 189 -8.47 14.73 13.17
N PHE A 190 -9.12 15.07 12.04
CA PHE A 190 -9.87 14.12 11.23
C PHE A 190 -8.97 13.00 10.72
N SER A 191 -7.86 13.37 10.09
CA SER A 191 -7.01 12.43 9.36
C SER A 191 -6.33 11.44 10.30
N ASN A 192 -5.91 11.91 11.48
CA ASN A 192 -5.39 11.06 12.55
C ASN A 192 -6.48 10.15 13.14
N THR A 193 -7.70 10.66 13.33
CA THR A 193 -8.81 9.84 13.85
C THR A 193 -9.11 8.68 12.91
N VAL A 194 -9.43 8.91 11.64
CA VAL A 194 -9.76 7.80 10.72
C VAL A 194 -8.57 6.85 10.52
N TRP A 195 -7.35 7.39 10.48
CA TRP A 195 -6.14 6.57 10.42
C TRP A 195 -6.02 5.66 11.64
N ALA A 196 -6.26 6.17 12.85
CA ALA A 196 -6.17 5.40 14.06
C ALA A 196 -7.17 4.23 14.08
N TYR A 197 -8.42 4.47 13.71
CA TYR A 197 -9.45 3.42 13.66
C TYR A 197 -9.11 2.35 12.61
N ALA A 198 -8.69 2.77 11.42
CA ALA A 198 -8.31 1.84 10.37
C ALA A 198 -7.06 1.03 10.74
N ASN A 199 -6.04 1.68 11.32
CA ASN A 199 -4.79 1.03 11.74
C ASN A 199 -5.02 0.06 12.90
N ALA A 200 -5.90 0.40 13.84
CA ALA A 200 -6.30 -0.45 14.95
C ALA A 200 -7.24 -1.59 14.55
N GLY A 201 -7.76 -1.62 13.32
CA GLY A 201 -8.79 -2.58 12.90
C GLY A 201 -10.13 -2.41 13.61
N VAL A 202 -10.40 -1.24 14.21
CA VAL A 202 -11.64 -0.97 14.95
C VAL A 202 -12.72 -0.48 13.98
N ASN A 203 -13.79 -1.26 13.85
CA ASN A 203 -14.90 -0.93 12.98
C ASN A 203 -15.85 0.08 13.65
N HIS A 204 -15.99 1.27 13.06
CA HIS A 204 -16.94 2.30 13.53
C HIS A 204 -17.64 3.00 12.35
N PRO A 205 -18.61 2.36 11.68
CA PRO A 205 -19.19 2.85 10.43
C PRO A 205 -19.81 4.24 10.52
N THR A 206 -20.48 4.55 11.65
CA THR A 206 -21.13 5.85 11.89
C THR A 206 -20.12 7.00 12.01
N LEU A 207 -18.94 6.77 12.59
CA LEU A 207 -17.85 7.74 12.65
C LEU A 207 -17.33 8.02 11.23
N PHE A 208 -16.98 6.98 10.48
CA PHE A 208 -16.53 7.13 9.09
C PHE A 208 -17.58 7.85 8.23
N GLN A 209 -18.86 7.49 8.33
CA GLN A 209 -19.91 8.15 7.54
C GLN A 209 -20.08 9.63 7.91
N ARG A 210 -20.13 9.96 9.21
CA ARG A 210 -20.23 11.34 9.73
C ARG A 210 -19.08 12.19 9.19
N LEU A 211 -17.90 11.59 9.21
CA LEU A 211 -16.65 12.21 8.78
C LEU A 211 -16.60 12.44 7.27
N ALA A 212 -16.89 11.42 6.48
CA ALA A 212 -16.95 11.55 5.04
C ALA A 212 -17.92 12.65 4.61
N ASN A 213 -19.11 12.69 5.23
CA ASN A 213 -20.12 13.72 4.98
C ASN A 213 -19.61 15.13 5.30
N HIS A 214 -18.86 15.31 6.40
CA HIS A 214 -18.27 16.60 6.74
C HIS A 214 -17.31 17.11 5.64
N ILE A 215 -16.41 16.25 5.14
CA ILE A 215 -15.48 16.62 4.07
C ILE A 215 -16.21 16.88 2.76
N VAL A 216 -17.20 16.06 2.42
CA VAL A 216 -18.02 16.26 1.21
C VAL A 216 -18.77 17.59 1.27
N ASN A 217 -19.25 18.00 2.44
CA ASN A 217 -19.94 19.29 2.62
C ASN A 217 -19.01 20.49 2.81
N THR A 218 -17.70 20.27 3.01
CA THR A 218 -16.73 21.37 3.15
C THR A 218 -16.50 22.05 1.81
N GLY A 219 -16.61 23.39 1.76
CA GLY A 219 -16.49 24.14 0.50
C GLY A 219 -15.12 24.07 -0.18
N SER A 220 -14.02 23.93 0.57
CA SER A 220 -12.66 23.85 0.03
C SER A 220 -11.76 22.94 0.87
N LEU A 221 -10.93 22.14 0.19
CA LEU A 221 -9.90 21.32 0.83
C LEU A 221 -8.53 22.01 0.94
N GLY A 222 -8.45 23.32 0.66
CA GLY A 222 -7.17 24.05 0.63
C GLY A 222 -6.40 24.11 1.97
N ARG A 223 -7.05 23.79 3.10
CA ARG A 223 -6.40 23.67 4.42
C ARG A 223 -5.77 22.30 4.67
N PHE A 224 -6.13 21.28 3.88
CA PHE A 224 -5.61 19.93 4.03
C PHE A 224 -4.15 19.88 3.56
N LYS A 225 -3.29 19.26 4.35
CA LYS A 225 -1.90 18.98 3.99
C LYS A 225 -1.83 17.64 3.27
N PRO A 226 -0.76 17.36 2.51
CA PRO A 226 -0.55 16.06 1.85
C PRO A 226 -0.75 14.84 2.74
N GLN A 227 -0.29 14.93 3.99
CA GLN A 227 -0.47 13.88 4.99
C GLN A 227 -1.94 13.65 5.32
N ASP A 228 -2.76 14.70 5.40
CA ASP A 228 -4.19 14.57 5.66
C ASP A 228 -4.86 13.81 4.51
N PHE A 229 -4.58 14.18 3.26
CA PHE A 229 -5.11 13.45 2.11
C PHE A 229 -4.77 11.97 2.16
N THR A 230 -3.49 11.67 2.41
CA THR A 230 -2.97 10.31 2.40
C THR A 230 -3.59 9.47 3.50
N ASN A 231 -3.60 9.98 4.74
CA ASN A 231 -4.14 9.28 5.90
C ASN A 231 -5.62 8.95 5.70
N ILE A 232 -6.38 9.89 5.14
CA ILE A 232 -7.82 9.70 4.93
C ILE A 232 -8.07 8.65 3.86
N VAL A 233 -7.52 8.80 2.64
CA VAL A 233 -7.80 7.83 1.58
C VAL A 233 -7.31 6.43 1.96
N TRP A 234 -6.14 6.34 2.61
CA TRP A 234 -5.61 5.08 3.13
C TRP A 234 -6.54 4.48 4.18
N ALA A 235 -7.02 5.27 5.15
CA ALA A 235 -7.91 4.77 6.20
C ALA A 235 -9.22 4.19 5.65
N TYR A 236 -9.86 4.87 4.70
CA TYR A 236 -11.11 4.37 4.09
C TYR A 236 -10.88 3.09 3.29
N ALA A 237 -9.77 3.01 2.55
CA ALA A 237 -9.41 1.80 1.81
C ALA A 237 -9.08 0.63 2.76
N THR A 238 -8.24 0.86 3.78
CA THR A 238 -7.83 -0.16 4.76
C THR A 238 -9.00 -0.65 5.61
N ALA A 239 -9.90 0.25 6.03
CA ALA A 239 -11.09 -0.12 6.79
C ALA A 239 -12.18 -0.79 5.92
N GLY A 240 -12.02 -0.83 4.60
CA GLY A 240 -13.04 -1.35 3.67
C GLY A 240 -14.32 -0.51 3.62
N VAL A 241 -14.27 0.73 4.09
CA VAL A 241 -15.45 1.62 4.13
C VAL A 241 -15.60 2.33 2.80
N ARG A 242 -16.64 1.94 2.04
CA ARG A 242 -16.94 2.53 0.74
C ARG A 242 -17.62 3.89 0.91
N HIS A 243 -16.94 4.96 0.48
CA HIS A 243 -17.53 6.30 0.36
C HIS A 243 -17.09 7.01 -0.93
N PRO A 244 -17.66 6.64 -2.10
CA PRO A 244 -17.20 7.11 -3.41
C PRO A 244 -17.13 8.64 -3.55
N HIS A 245 -18.13 9.38 -3.04
CA HIS A 245 -18.15 10.85 -3.13
C HIS A 245 -17.02 11.53 -2.36
N LEU A 246 -16.54 10.91 -1.27
CA LEU A 246 -15.40 11.44 -0.51
C LEU A 246 -14.13 11.28 -1.34
N LEU A 247 -13.89 10.05 -1.80
CA LEU A 247 -12.71 9.70 -2.59
C LEU A 247 -12.69 10.48 -3.90
N GLU A 248 -13.81 10.61 -4.60
CA GLU A 248 -13.93 11.43 -5.81
C GLU A 248 -13.60 12.92 -5.53
N LYS A 249 -14.14 13.50 -4.46
CA LYS A 249 -13.85 14.89 -4.09
C LYS A 249 -12.36 15.11 -3.78
N MET A 250 -11.73 14.17 -3.07
CA MET A 250 -10.31 14.24 -2.74
C MET A 250 -9.44 14.06 -4.00
N ALA A 251 -9.79 13.13 -4.88
CA ALA A 251 -9.09 12.92 -6.14
C ALA A 251 -9.17 14.14 -7.05
N ASN A 252 -10.37 14.73 -7.22
CA ASN A 252 -10.58 15.94 -8.00
C ASN A 252 -9.73 17.09 -7.46
N HIS A 253 -9.70 17.29 -6.14
CA HIS A 253 -8.85 18.32 -5.54
C HIS A 253 -7.35 18.10 -5.82
N ILE A 254 -6.87 16.86 -5.70
CA ILE A 254 -5.47 16.53 -6.01
C ILE A 254 -5.16 16.82 -7.48
N VAL A 255 -6.05 16.43 -8.40
CA VAL A 255 -5.88 16.62 -9.85
C VAL A 255 -5.91 18.10 -10.25
N GLU A 256 -6.83 18.87 -9.68
CA GLU A 256 -7.00 20.30 -9.95
C GLU A 256 -5.90 21.16 -9.31
N SER A 257 -5.24 20.68 -8.26
CA SER A 257 -4.14 21.37 -7.60
C SER A 257 -2.78 21.03 -8.22
N ASP A 258 -1.85 21.98 -8.18
CA ASP A 258 -0.43 21.72 -8.48
C ASP A 258 0.38 21.36 -7.22
N SER A 259 -0.26 20.67 -6.27
CA SER A 259 0.31 20.43 -4.94
C SER A 259 1.14 19.15 -4.81
N LEU A 260 1.20 18.30 -5.86
CA LEU A 260 1.90 17.00 -5.80
C LEU A 260 3.38 17.11 -5.41
N HIS A 261 4.05 18.22 -5.74
CA HIS A 261 5.43 18.47 -5.30
C HIS A 261 5.62 18.53 -3.77
N ARG A 262 4.53 18.69 -3.00
CA ARG A 262 4.52 18.67 -1.53
C ARG A 262 4.31 17.27 -0.94
N PHE A 263 3.95 16.29 -1.77
CA PHE A 263 3.72 14.92 -1.35
C PHE A 263 5.05 14.16 -1.36
N VAL A 264 5.34 13.46 -0.27
CA VAL A 264 6.48 12.55 -0.21
C VAL A 264 6.17 11.26 -0.97
N SER A 265 7.20 10.49 -1.34
CA SER A 265 7.08 9.24 -2.11
C SER A 265 6.07 8.26 -1.53
N GLN A 266 6.10 8.05 -0.21
CA GLN A 266 5.12 7.24 0.51
C GLN A 266 3.67 7.74 0.35
N ALA A 267 3.47 9.06 0.33
CA ALA A 267 2.14 9.63 0.17
C ALA A 267 1.58 9.36 -1.22
N LEU A 268 2.41 9.51 -2.26
CA LEU A 268 2.03 9.21 -3.64
C LEU A 268 1.66 7.73 -3.83
N SER A 269 2.46 6.82 -3.27
CA SER A 269 2.19 5.38 -3.37
C SER A 269 0.93 4.98 -2.59
N ASN A 270 0.73 5.50 -1.38
CA ASN A 270 -0.46 5.23 -0.57
C ASN A 270 -1.74 5.78 -1.21
N ILE A 271 -1.69 6.93 -1.89
CA ILE A 271 -2.84 7.46 -2.62
C ILE A 271 -3.25 6.47 -3.70
N VAL A 272 -2.39 6.16 -4.67
CA VAL A 272 -2.79 5.25 -5.76
C VAL A 272 -3.19 3.86 -5.25
N TRP A 273 -2.51 3.35 -4.23
CA TRP A 273 -2.89 2.12 -3.56
C TRP A 273 -4.30 2.20 -2.98
N ALA A 274 -4.64 3.27 -2.27
CA ALA A 274 -5.96 3.43 -1.67
C ALA A 274 -7.09 3.46 -2.72
N TYR A 275 -6.91 4.16 -3.84
CA TYR A 275 -7.92 4.21 -4.90
C TYR A 275 -8.07 2.86 -5.62
N ALA A 276 -6.97 2.15 -5.83
CA ALA A 276 -7.00 0.80 -6.40
C ALA A 276 -7.69 -0.20 -5.45
N THR A 277 -7.32 -0.20 -4.16
CA THR A 277 -7.93 -1.07 -3.13
C THR A 277 -9.40 -0.77 -2.91
N ALA A 278 -9.80 0.50 -2.94
CA ALA A 278 -11.19 0.91 -2.77
C ALA A 278 -12.05 0.69 -4.02
N ASP A 279 -11.46 0.23 -5.14
CA ASP A 279 -12.11 0.06 -6.43
C ASP A 279 -12.81 1.34 -6.93
N ILE A 280 -12.13 2.49 -6.78
CA ILE A 280 -12.61 3.79 -7.26
C ILE A 280 -11.90 4.13 -8.56
N ASN A 281 -12.66 4.10 -9.65
CA ASN A 281 -12.17 4.45 -10.97
C ASN A 281 -11.94 5.98 -11.09
N HIS A 282 -10.68 6.40 -11.08
CA HIS A 282 -10.31 7.81 -11.25
C HIS A 282 -9.05 7.97 -12.14
N PRO A 283 -9.14 7.73 -13.45
CA PRO A 283 -7.97 7.63 -14.34
C PRO A 283 -7.13 8.91 -14.39
N LYS A 284 -7.75 10.09 -14.25
CA LYS A 284 -7.04 11.37 -14.18
C LYS A 284 -6.12 11.51 -12.97
N LEU A 285 -6.45 10.85 -11.86
CA LEU A 285 -5.61 10.87 -10.65
C LEU A 285 -4.37 10.02 -10.87
N PHE A 286 -4.57 8.80 -11.38
CA PHE A 286 -3.47 7.91 -11.76
C PHE A 286 -2.55 8.61 -12.77
N GLU A 287 -3.10 9.22 -13.82
CA GLU A 287 -2.30 9.94 -14.81
C GLU A 287 -1.48 11.10 -14.20
N LYS A 288 -2.11 11.92 -13.34
CA LYS A 288 -1.43 13.06 -12.68
C LYS A 288 -0.30 12.57 -11.77
N VAL A 289 -0.52 11.49 -10.99
CA VAL A 289 0.51 10.92 -10.12
C VAL A 289 1.64 10.28 -10.93
N ALA A 290 1.31 9.50 -11.98
CA ALA A 290 2.30 8.87 -12.85
C ALA A 290 3.20 9.90 -13.53
N SER A 291 2.59 10.92 -14.14
CA SER A 291 3.29 12.02 -14.80
C SER A 291 4.21 12.73 -13.81
N HIS A 292 3.73 13.05 -12.60
CA HIS A 292 4.56 13.68 -11.57
C HIS A 292 5.79 12.84 -11.17
N ILE A 293 5.62 11.53 -10.98
CA ILE A 293 6.73 10.62 -10.65
C ILE A 293 7.77 10.58 -11.78
N VAL A 294 7.29 10.43 -13.02
CA VAL A 294 8.14 10.33 -14.22
C VAL A 294 8.90 11.63 -14.51
N GLU A 295 8.26 12.78 -14.33
CA GLU A 295 8.83 14.11 -14.58
C GLU A 295 9.81 14.54 -13.48
N SER A 296 9.49 14.25 -12.21
CA SER A 296 10.35 14.60 -11.08
C SER A 296 11.64 13.78 -11.02
N LYS A 297 11.69 12.64 -11.73
CA LYS A 297 12.82 11.68 -11.71
C LYS A 297 13.21 11.28 -10.29
N SER A 298 12.24 11.19 -9.39
CA SER A 298 12.44 11.07 -7.95
C SER A 298 12.35 9.63 -7.42
N LEU A 299 12.45 8.63 -8.30
CA LEU A 299 12.37 7.21 -7.91
C LEU A 299 13.48 6.76 -6.95
N ASP A 300 14.59 7.50 -6.89
CA ASP A 300 15.64 7.35 -5.89
C ASP A 300 15.15 7.60 -4.45
N ARG A 301 14.08 8.40 -4.28
CA ARG A 301 13.48 8.71 -2.98
C ARG A 301 12.44 7.70 -2.52
N PHE A 302 11.97 6.83 -3.42
CA PHE A 302 10.98 5.82 -3.10
C PHE A 302 11.63 4.66 -2.35
N LYS A 303 11.00 4.17 -1.30
CA LYS A 303 11.39 2.89 -0.69
C LYS A 303 10.99 1.72 -1.60
N PRO A 304 11.63 0.54 -1.50
CA PRO A 304 11.30 -0.61 -2.36
C PRO A 304 9.82 -1.02 -2.25
N GLN A 305 9.25 -0.93 -1.06
CA GLN A 305 7.81 -1.14 -0.83
C GLN A 305 6.94 -0.18 -1.65
N GLU A 306 7.30 1.09 -1.70
CA GLU A 306 6.53 2.13 -2.40
C GLU A 306 6.57 1.91 -3.91
N LEU A 307 7.70 1.45 -4.46
CA LEU A 307 7.81 1.04 -5.87
C LEU A 307 6.85 -0.11 -6.20
N SER A 308 6.82 -1.15 -5.35
CA SER A 308 5.92 -2.29 -5.54
C SER A 308 4.45 -1.90 -5.40
N ASN A 309 4.12 -1.02 -4.46
CA ASN A 309 2.76 -0.53 -4.25
C ASN A 309 2.26 0.30 -5.44
N ILE A 310 3.13 1.11 -6.07
CA ILE A 310 2.77 1.86 -7.26
C ILE A 310 2.36 0.90 -8.37
N VAL A 311 3.22 -0.01 -8.82
CA VAL A 311 2.86 -0.87 -9.96
C VAL A 311 1.68 -1.79 -9.63
N TRP A 312 1.57 -2.22 -8.38
CA TRP A 312 0.42 -2.99 -7.91
C TRP A 312 -0.89 -2.21 -8.01
N ALA A 313 -0.88 -0.94 -7.62
CA ALA A 313 -2.05 -0.07 -7.72
C ALA A 313 -2.49 0.12 -9.17
N TYR A 314 -1.55 0.33 -10.09
CA TYR A 314 -1.88 0.52 -11.51
C TYR A 314 -2.35 -0.78 -12.17
N ALA A 315 -1.75 -1.92 -11.78
CA ALA A 315 -2.19 -3.24 -12.22
C ALA A 315 -3.61 -3.57 -11.74
N THR A 316 -3.88 -3.33 -10.46
CA THR A 316 -5.19 -3.56 -9.84
C THR A 316 -6.27 -2.65 -10.43
N ALA A 317 -5.95 -1.37 -10.64
CA ALA A 317 -6.86 -0.42 -11.28
C ALA A 317 -6.93 -0.56 -12.82
N GLN A 318 -6.14 -1.47 -13.41
CA GLN A 318 -6.02 -1.67 -14.86
C GLN A 318 -5.70 -0.38 -15.66
N VAL A 319 -4.91 0.52 -15.06
CA VAL A 319 -4.51 1.80 -15.67
C VAL A 319 -3.10 1.67 -16.27
N SER A 320 -2.97 1.91 -17.57
CA SER A 320 -1.69 1.85 -18.27
C SER A 320 -0.92 3.16 -18.18
N HIS A 321 0.35 3.10 -17.77
CA HIS A 321 1.30 4.19 -17.92
C HIS A 321 2.71 3.66 -18.26
N PRO A 322 3.01 3.37 -19.54
CA PRO A 322 4.21 2.61 -19.94
C PRO A 322 5.54 3.19 -19.45
N LYS A 323 5.69 4.52 -19.45
CA LYS A 323 6.90 5.19 -18.96
C LYS A 323 7.13 4.99 -17.46
N LEU A 324 6.06 4.91 -16.67
CA LEU A 324 6.15 4.69 -15.23
C LEU A 324 6.62 3.26 -14.96
N PHE A 325 6.02 2.27 -15.63
CA PHE A 325 6.45 0.87 -15.54
C PHE A 325 7.92 0.73 -15.96
N GLN A 326 8.34 1.33 -17.07
CA GLN A 326 9.75 1.26 -17.49
C GLN A 326 10.72 1.82 -16.43
N GLN A 327 10.40 2.98 -15.84
CA GLN A 327 11.26 3.59 -14.82
C GLN A 327 11.26 2.80 -13.51
N VAL A 328 10.09 2.30 -13.07
CA VAL A 328 10.00 1.46 -11.86
C VAL A 328 10.75 0.14 -12.06
N ALA A 329 10.67 -0.50 -13.23
CA ALA A 329 11.44 -1.72 -13.54
C ALA A 329 12.94 -1.47 -13.38
N SER A 330 13.43 -0.37 -13.96
CA SER A 330 14.83 0.02 -13.88
C SER A 330 15.28 0.26 -12.44
N ALA A 331 14.48 0.99 -11.65
CA ALA A 331 14.77 1.26 -10.24
C ALA A 331 14.72 -0.02 -9.38
N ALA A 332 13.76 -0.91 -9.63
CA ALA A 332 13.61 -2.17 -8.91
C ALA A 332 14.76 -3.13 -9.21
N ILE A 333 15.22 -3.23 -10.46
CA ILE A 333 16.39 -4.06 -10.83
C ILE A 333 17.65 -3.58 -10.11
N GLN A 334 17.88 -2.26 -10.05
CA GLN A 334 19.05 -1.68 -9.39
C GLN A 334 19.08 -1.94 -7.88
N ARG A 335 17.90 -2.12 -7.26
CA ARG A 335 17.72 -2.21 -5.80
C ARG A 335 17.11 -3.53 -5.36
N LYS A 336 17.17 -4.56 -6.20
CA LYS A 336 16.46 -5.83 -6.01
C LYS A 336 16.74 -6.50 -4.67
N GLU A 337 17.96 -6.35 -4.15
CA GLU A 337 18.37 -6.92 -2.85
C GLU A 337 17.75 -6.17 -1.63
N GLU A 338 17.13 -5.01 -1.84
CA GLU A 338 16.38 -4.28 -0.79
C GLU A 338 14.89 -4.69 -0.75
N LEU A 339 14.39 -5.44 -1.76
CA LEU A 339 13.00 -5.88 -1.80
C LEU A 339 12.80 -7.10 -0.90
N ASN A 340 11.76 -7.08 -0.08
CA ASN A 340 11.30 -8.27 0.63
C ASN A 340 10.40 -9.15 -0.27
N SER A 341 10.02 -10.33 0.23
CA SER A 341 9.18 -11.30 -0.49
C SER A 341 7.87 -10.70 -1.00
N GLN A 342 7.15 -9.95 -0.16
CA GLN A 342 5.92 -9.29 -0.57
C GLN A 342 6.14 -8.27 -1.71
N ASN A 343 7.23 -7.51 -1.67
CA ASN A 343 7.55 -6.53 -2.71
C ASN A 343 7.86 -7.22 -4.05
N VAL A 344 8.66 -8.30 -4.04
CA VAL A 344 8.99 -9.07 -5.25
C VAL A 344 7.74 -9.69 -5.86
N ALA A 345 6.91 -10.35 -5.06
CA ALA A 345 5.67 -10.97 -5.54
C ALA A 345 4.72 -9.93 -6.16
N ASN A 346 4.48 -8.81 -5.47
CA ASN A 346 3.62 -7.75 -5.97
C ASN A 346 4.17 -7.11 -7.25
N LEU A 347 5.48 -6.85 -7.30
CA LEU A 347 6.14 -6.29 -8.47
C LEU A 347 5.92 -7.19 -9.67
N LEU A 348 6.38 -8.46 -9.63
CA LEU A 348 6.30 -9.38 -10.76
C LEU A 348 4.85 -9.66 -11.19
N TRP A 349 3.95 -9.84 -10.22
CA TRP A 349 2.52 -10.00 -10.49
C TRP A 349 1.93 -8.79 -11.22
N SER A 350 2.36 -7.58 -10.88
CA SER A 350 1.87 -6.35 -11.53
C SER A 350 2.27 -6.27 -13.00
N TYR A 351 3.53 -6.59 -13.34
CA TYR A 351 3.99 -6.61 -14.73
C TYR A 351 3.27 -7.68 -15.55
N ALA A 352 3.12 -8.88 -14.97
CA ALA A 352 2.36 -9.95 -15.58
C ALA A 352 0.90 -9.56 -15.82
N THR A 353 0.21 -9.05 -14.80
CA THR A 353 -1.20 -8.63 -14.86
C THR A 353 -1.44 -7.59 -15.97
N MET A 354 -0.53 -6.63 -16.11
CA MET A 354 -0.59 -5.59 -17.12
C MET A 354 -0.21 -6.06 -18.53
N GLY A 355 0.15 -7.34 -18.70
CA GLY A 355 0.63 -7.89 -19.97
C GLY A 355 1.97 -7.29 -20.41
N VAL A 356 2.72 -6.68 -19.49
CA VAL A 356 4.04 -6.08 -19.76
C VAL A 356 5.09 -7.17 -19.65
N VAL A 357 5.38 -7.83 -20.77
CA VAL A 357 6.35 -8.93 -20.85
C VAL A 357 7.78 -8.39 -20.98
N ASP A 358 8.30 -7.81 -19.89
CA ASP A 358 9.71 -7.44 -19.77
C ASP A 358 10.54 -8.65 -19.32
N LYS A 359 11.00 -9.46 -20.28
CA LYS A 359 11.79 -10.66 -19.97
C LYS A 359 13.05 -10.34 -19.16
N GLN A 360 13.66 -9.18 -19.34
CA GLN A 360 14.86 -8.79 -18.60
C GLN A 360 14.56 -8.57 -17.12
N LEU A 361 13.42 -7.94 -16.81
CA LEU A 361 12.95 -7.81 -15.43
C LEU A 361 12.81 -9.19 -14.76
N PHE A 362 12.04 -10.09 -15.37
CA PHE A 362 11.80 -11.43 -14.80
C PHE A 362 13.09 -12.24 -14.64
N LEU A 363 13.99 -12.21 -15.63
CA LEU A 363 15.31 -12.87 -15.52
C LEU A 363 16.17 -12.27 -14.40
N SER A 364 16.14 -10.94 -14.21
CA SER A 364 16.95 -10.26 -13.20
C SER A 364 16.52 -10.58 -11.76
N PHE A 365 15.25 -10.97 -11.57
CA PHE A 365 14.66 -11.30 -10.27
C PHE A 365 14.69 -12.79 -9.90
N VAL A 366 15.13 -13.69 -10.80
CA VAL A 366 15.16 -15.15 -10.52
C VAL A 366 15.89 -15.47 -9.22
N SER A 367 17.14 -15.01 -9.09
CA SER A 367 17.96 -15.29 -7.91
C SER A 367 17.41 -14.63 -6.63
N THR A 368 16.88 -13.41 -6.72
CA THR A 368 16.27 -12.72 -5.57
C THR A 368 14.98 -13.40 -5.13
N ALA A 369 14.17 -13.89 -6.06
CA ALA A 369 12.99 -14.67 -5.74
C ALA A 369 13.36 -16.01 -5.08
N GLU A 370 14.44 -16.65 -5.55
CA GLU A 370 14.94 -17.91 -5.02
C GLU A 370 15.44 -17.77 -3.58
N THR A 371 16.21 -16.71 -3.26
CA THR A 371 16.71 -16.46 -1.90
C THR A 371 15.61 -16.15 -0.88
N LEU A 372 14.48 -15.62 -1.35
CA LEU A 372 13.33 -15.25 -0.51
C LEU A 372 12.30 -16.38 -0.35
N ILE A 373 12.57 -17.58 -0.86
CA ILE A 373 11.59 -18.68 -0.96
C ILE A 373 10.88 -18.98 0.36
N ASP A 374 11.63 -19.00 1.47
CA ASP A 374 11.11 -19.29 2.81
C ASP A 374 10.24 -18.17 3.40
N SER A 375 10.38 -16.95 2.87
CA SER A 375 9.69 -15.75 3.35
C SER A 375 8.38 -15.46 2.61
N TYR A 376 8.01 -16.23 1.59
CA TYR A 376 6.75 -16.02 0.88
C TYR A 376 5.54 -16.55 1.65
N THR A 377 4.48 -15.77 1.60
CA THR A 377 3.13 -16.22 1.95
C THR A 377 2.59 -17.14 0.85
N ASN A 378 1.47 -17.81 1.11
CA ASN A 378 0.73 -18.59 0.11
C ASN A 378 0.41 -17.75 -1.14
N GLN A 379 -0.11 -16.54 -0.94
CA GLN A 379 -0.37 -15.60 -2.03
C GLN A 379 0.91 -15.21 -2.76
N GLY A 380 2.01 -14.98 -2.04
CA GLY A 380 3.30 -14.65 -2.64
C GLY A 380 3.84 -15.73 -3.57
N LEU A 381 3.76 -17.00 -3.16
CA LEU A 381 4.17 -18.15 -3.99
C LEU A 381 3.33 -18.24 -5.27
N ALA A 382 2.00 -18.15 -5.14
CA ALA A 382 1.07 -18.23 -6.26
C ALA A 382 1.24 -17.05 -7.25
N ASN A 383 1.43 -15.84 -6.73
CA ASN A 383 1.68 -14.65 -7.54
C ASN A 383 2.94 -14.78 -8.39
N ILE A 384 4.03 -15.32 -7.84
CA ILE A 384 5.30 -15.46 -8.57
C ILE A 384 5.17 -16.50 -9.68
N VAL A 385 4.68 -17.70 -9.38
CA VAL A 385 4.56 -18.75 -10.40
C VAL A 385 3.67 -18.33 -11.55
N TRP A 386 2.56 -17.68 -11.24
CA TRP A 386 1.65 -17.18 -12.24
C TRP A 386 2.29 -16.07 -13.07
N ALA A 387 3.01 -15.15 -12.43
CA ALA A 387 3.68 -14.07 -13.13
C ALA A 387 4.73 -14.58 -14.14
N TYR A 388 5.53 -15.57 -13.76
CA TYR A 388 6.50 -16.20 -14.68
C TYR A 388 5.82 -17.00 -15.80
N ALA A 389 4.70 -17.66 -15.52
CA ALA A 389 3.90 -18.33 -16.54
C ALA A 389 3.37 -17.32 -17.56
N VAL A 390 2.77 -16.21 -17.12
CA VAL A 390 2.30 -15.13 -18.03
C VAL A 390 3.46 -14.58 -18.85
N ALA A 391 4.58 -14.24 -18.22
CA ALA A 391 5.76 -13.66 -18.87
C ALA A 391 6.50 -14.63 -19.82
N ASP A 392 6.18 -15.92 -19.74
CA ASP A 392 6.83 -17.00 -20.48
C ASP A 392 8.36 -17.03 -20.30
N VAL A 393 8.81 -16.91 -19.05
CA VAL A 393 10.24 -16.93 -18.69
C VAL A 393 10.53 -18.19 -17.89
N ASN A 394 11.23 -19.15 -18.50
CA ASN A 394 11.66 -20.35 -17.80
C ASN A 394 12.73 -20.02 -16.74
N ALA A 395 12.49 -20.39 -15.49
CA ALA A 395 13.37 -20.10 -14.35
C ALA A 395 13.66 -21.39 -13.55
N PRO A 396 14.44 -22.33 -14.11
CA PRO A 396 14.61 -23.66 -13.53
C PRO A 396 15.33 -23.67 -12.16
N THR A 397 16.14 -22.65 -11.85
CA THR A 397 16.76 -22.54 -10.52
C THR A 397 15.75 -22.11 -9.46
N LEU A 398 14.78 -21.28 -9.81
CA LEU A 398 13.70 -20.86 -8.93
C LEU A 398 12.63 -21.96 -8.79
N PHE A 399 12.20 -22.55 -9.90
CA PHE A 399 11.13 -23.55 -9.96
C PHE A 399 11.66 -24.98 -9.86
N ASN A 400 12.37 -25.25 -8.77
CA ASN A 400 12.99 -26.54 -8.46
C ASN A 400 12.22 -27.28 -7.34
N ASP A 401 12.78 -28.39 -6.85
CA ASP A 401 12.19 -29.19 -5.77
C ASP A 401 11.99 -28.40 -4.46
N VAL A 402 12.84 -27.42 -4.15
CA VAL A 402 12.69 -26.55 -2.97
C VAL A 402 11.41 -25.73 -3.06
N PHE A 403 11.14 -25.14 -4.24
CA PHE A 403 9.90 -24.40 -4.48
C PHE A 403 8.67 -25.31 -4.34
N ILE A 404 8.73 -26.50 -4.94
CA ILE A 404 7.63 -27.47 -4.89
C ILE A 404 7.37 -27.90 -3.44
N ASN A 405 8.42 -28.24 -2.69
CA ASN A 405 8.31 -28.61 -1.27
C ASN A 405 7.67 -27.49 -0.45
N LYS A 406 8.02 -26.22 -0.71
CA LYS A 406 7.39 -25.08 -0.03
C LYS A 406 5.90 -24.95 -0.33
N CYS A 407 5.48 -25.22 -1.56
CA CYS A 407 4.06 -25.28 -1.92
C CYS A 407 3.34 -26.43 -1.19
N VAL A 408 3.97 -27.59 -1.07
CA VAL A 408 3.41 -28.73 -0.32
C VAL A 408 3.29 -28.43 1.17
N GLU A 409 4.31 -27.83 1.78
CA GLU A 409 4.30 -27.41 3.20
C GLU A 409 3.12 -26.47 3.51
N LYS A 410 2.79 -25.58 2.56
CA LYS A 410 1.74 -24.57 2.72
C LYS A 410 0.40 -24.95 2.08
N LYS A 411 0.24 -26.18 1.60
CA LYS A 411 -0.87 -26.59 0.72
C LYS A 411 -2.26 -26.24 1.26
N ASP A 412 -2.44 -26.33 2.58
CA ASP A 412 -3.73 -26.11 3.23
C ASP A 412 -4.13 -24.64 3.34
N GLY A 413 -3.17 -23.71 3.26
CA GLY A 413 -3.39 -22.27 3.36
C GLY A 413 -3.65 -21.53 2.05
N PHE A 414 -3.74 -22.22 0.91
CA PHE A 414 -4.02 -21.56 -0.38
C PHE A 414 -5.51 -21.22 -0.51
N ALA A 415 -5.79 -19.93 -0.74
CA ALA A 415 -7.08 -19.43 -1.19
C ALA A 415 -7.37 -19.89 -2.64
N ILE A 416 -8.63 -19.77 -3.07
CA ILE A 416 -9.09 -20.24 -4.39
C ILE A 416 -8.26 -19.58 -5.50
N GLU A 417 -8.09 -18.26 -5.49
CA GLU A 417 -7.35 -17.53 -6.53
C GLU A 417 -5.91 -18.05 -6.66
N ALA A 418 -5.28 -18.39 -5.53
CA ALA A 418 -3.93 -18.94 -5.51
C ALA A 418 -3.88 -20.37 -6.11
N LEU A 419 -4.91 -21.18 -5.88
CA LEU A 419 -5.05 -22.51 -6.51
C LEU A 419 -5.24 -22.39 -8.02
N LEU A 420 -5.99 -21.39 -8.50
CA LEU A 420 -6.15 -21.14 -9.93
C LEU A 420 -4.81 -20.79 -10.58
N GLN A 421 -4.07 -19.87 -9.95
CA GLN A 421 -2.74 -19.45 -10.38
C GLN A 421 -1.74 -20.63 -10.45
N LEU A 422 -1.77 -21.50 -9.43
CA LEU A 422 -0.95 -22.71 -9.36
C LEU A 422 -1.30 -23.72 -10.45
N HIS A 423 -2.59 -23.91 -10.76
CA HIS A 423 -3.02 -24.76 -11.87
C HIS A 423 -2.49 -24.26 -13.21
N GLN A 424 -2.65 -22.96 -13.48
CA GLN A 424 -2.16 -22.35 -14.72
C GLN A 424 -0.64 -22.48 -14.86
N TRP A 425 0.11 -22.32 -13.78
CA TRP A 425 1.55 -22.58 -13.79
C TRP A 425 1.89 -24.06 -13.98
N HIS A 426 1.15 -24.99 -13.38
CA HIS A 426 1.35 -26.42 -13.59
C HIS A 426 1.17 -26.80 -15.07
N LEU A 427 0.15 -26.25 -15.75
CA LEU A 427 -0.01 -26.42 -17.20
C LEU A 427 1.20 -25.88 -17.97
N TRP A 428 1.66 -24.67 -17.63
CA TRP A 428 2.82 -24.07 -18.28
C TRP A 428 4.09 -24.93 -18.11
N GLN A 429 4.37 -25.42 -16.90
CA GLN A 429 5.51 -26.29 -16.64
C GLN A 429 5.40 -27.61 -17.42
N THR A 430 4.29 -28.32 -17.30
CA THR A 430 4.17 -29.71 -17.78
C THR A 430 3.84 -29.82 -19.27
N LYS A 431 3.08 -28.87 -19.81
CA LYS A 431 2.57 -28.92 -21.19
C LYS A 431 3.32 -27.98 -22.13
N GLU A 432 3.78 -26.83 -21.65
CA GLU A 432 4.50 -25.87 -22.50
C GLU A 432 6.03 -25.98 -22.37
N LYS A 433 6.55 -26.30 -21.19
CA LYS A 433 8.00 -26.41 -20.92
C LYS A 433 8.53 -27.84 -20.79
N SER A 434 7.63 -28.83 -20.71
CA SER A 434 7.98 -30.24 -20.47
C SER A 434 8.83 -30.45 -19.20
N ASN A 435 8.61 -29.61 -18.19
CA ASN A 435 9.22 -29.68 -16.88
C ASN A 435 8.29 -30.37 -15.87
N PRO A 436 8.83 -30.85 -14.73
CA PRO A 436 8.00 -31.24 -13.60
C PRO A 436 7.11 -30.08 -13.12
N GLY A 437 5.87 -30.40 -12.77
CA GLY A 437 4.91 -29.48 -12.17
C GLY A 437 4.63 -29.83 -10.70
N LEU A 438 3.46 -29.43 -10.22
CA LEU A 438 2.98 -29.77 -8.87
C LEU A 438 2.82 -31.29 -8.67
N PRO A 439 3.04 -31.81 -7.44
CA PRO A 439 2.71 -33.18 -7.06
C PRO A 439 1.19 -33.46 -7.18
N THR A 440 0.83 -34.72 -7.41
CA THR A 440 -0.55 -35.16 -7.72
C THR A 440 -1.60 -34.62 -6.76
N ASP A 441 -1.40 -34.73 -5.44
CA ASP A 441 -2.36 -34.25 -4.43
C ASP A 441 -2.68 -32.74 -4.57
N LEU A 442 -1.64 -31.92 -4.71
CA LEU A 442 -1.82 -30.48 -4.87
C LEU A 442 -2.31 -30.12 -6.28
N GLN A 443 -1.87 -30.84 -7.31
CA GLN A 443 -2.36 -30.69 -8.68
C GLN A 443 -3.87 -30.92 -8.76
N GLU A 444 -4.37 -32.03 -8.19
CA GLU A 444 -5.80 -32.37 -8.19
C GLU A 444 -6.63 -31.30 -7.47
N ARG A 445 -6.15 -30.82 -6.33
CA ARG A 445 -6.80 -29.71 -5.61
C ARG A 445 -6.85 -28.43 -6.45
N CYS A 446 -5.75 -28.06 -7.11
CA CYS A 446 -5.69 -26.89 -7.98
C CYS A 446 -6.64 -27.03 -9.17
N TYR A 447 -6.65 -28.19 -9.82
CA TYR A 447 -7.53 -28.48 -10.94
C TYR A 447 -9.01 -28.43 -10.54
N ASN A 448 -9.39 -29.08 -9.43
CA ASN A 448 -10.77 -29.07 -8.94
C ASN A 448 -11.26 -27.66 -8.60
N ALA A 449 -10.40 -26.83 -7.99
CA ALA A 449 -10.73 -25.42 -7.76
C ALA A 449 -10.94 -24.68 -9.09
N PHE A 450 -10.09 -24.93 -10.09
CA PHE A 450 -10.21 -24.34 -11.42
C PHE A 450 -11.51 -24.71 -12.15
N LEU A 451 -12.01 -25.93 -11.94
CA LEU A 451 -13.28 -26.38 -12.50
C LEU A 451 -14.51 -25.77 -11.81
N SER A 452 -14.39 -25.33 -10.55
CA SER A 452 -15.55 -24.85 -9.77
C SER A 452 -16.06 -23.46 -10.13
N GLU A 453 -15.41 -22.75 -11.07
CA GLU A 453 -15.92 -21.47 -11.57
C GLU A 453 -17.19 -21.68 -12.40
N ASP A 454 -18.32 -21.17 -11.89
CA ASP A 454 -19.58 -21.12 -12.62
C ASP A 454 -19.55 -20.02 -13.69
N PRO A 455 -19.91 -20.34 -14.95
CA PRO A 455 -19.88 -19.37 -16.02
C PRO A 455 -20.98 -18.32 -15.86
N THR A 456 -20.62 -17.06 -16.03
CA THR A 456 -21.58 -15.95 -16.07
C THR A 456 -21.78 -15.49 -17.51
N VAL A 457 -22.80 -16.02 -18.17
CA VAL A 457 -23.07 -15.72 -19.59
C VAL A 457 -23.51 -14.27 -19.78
N SER A 458 -22.68 -13.46 -20.47
CA SER A 458 -22.97 -12.04 -20.69
C SER A 458 -23.99 -11.81 -21.82
N LYS A 459 -24.65 -10.64 -21.83
CA LYS A 459 -25.54 -10.24 -22.96
C LYS A 459 -24.77 -10.19 -24.29
N LEU A 460 -23.51 -9.74 -24.23
CA LEU A 460 -22.63 -9.66 -25.38
C LEU A 460 -22.38 -11.04 -25.98
N GLN A 461 -22.07 -12.02 -25.12
CA GLN A 461 -21.85 -13.40 -25.52
C GLN A 461 -23.08 -14.01 -26.17
N LYS A 462 -24.26 -13.85 -25.56
CA LYS A 462 -25.53 -14.35 -26.13
C LYS A 462 -25.78 -13.81 -27.53
N ASP A 463 -25.49 -12.54 -27.76
CA ASP A 463 -25.65 -11.93 -29.09
C ASP A 463 -24.62 -12.47 -30.09
N VAL A 464 -23.34 -12.61 -29.70
CA VAL A 464 -22.31 -13.23 -30.55
C VAL A 464 -22.70 -14.65 -30.94
N VAL A 465 -23.11 -15.48 -29.99
CA VAL A 465 -23.54 -16.87 -30.22
C VAL A 465 -24.77 -16.94 -31.14
N ALA A 466 -25.76 -16.06 -30.93
CA ALA A 466 -26.93 -15.99 -31.80
C ALA A 466 -26.55 -15.62 -33.24
N GLN A 467 -25.57 -14.72 -33.43
CA GLN A 467 -25.08 -14.38 -34.76
C GLN A 467 -24.23 -15.51 -35.37
N LEU A 468 -23.43 -16.25 -34.59
CA LEU A 468 -22.73 -17.46 -35.05
C LEU A 468 -23.72 -18.49 -35.61
N SER A 469 -24.83 -18.73 -34.88
CA SER A 469 -25.91 -19.61 -35.34
C SER A 469 -26.55 -19.09 -36.64
N SER A 470 -26.78 -17.78 -36.72
CA SER A 470 -27.41 -17.14 -37.88
C SER A 470 -26.55 -17.18 -39.16
N ILE A 471 -25.23 -17.34 -39.03
CA ILE A 471 -24.33 -17.51 -40.19
C ILE A 471 -24.16 -18.97 -40.63
N GLY A 472 -24.94 -19.89 -40.05
CA GLY A 472 -24.97 -21.30 -40.43
C GLY A 472 -24.01 -22.20 -39.64
N LEU A 473 -23.46 -21.71 -38.53
CA LEU A 473 -22.65 -22.53 -37.61
C LEU A 473 -23.52 -23.12 -36.50
N ASP A 474 -23.02 -24.15 -35.82
CA ASP A 474 -23.66 -24.78 -34.65
C ASP A 474 -22.77 -24.56 -33.40
N PRO A 475 -22.87 -23.39 -32.74
CA PRO A 475 -22.01 -23.07 -31.60
C PRO A 475 -22.37 -23.90 -30.38
N LYS A 476 -21.38 -24.60 -29.82
CA LYS A 476 -21.48 -25.21 -28.48
C LYS A 476 -20.97 -24.20 -27.46
N GLU A 477 -21.83 -23.77 -26.55
CA GLU A 477 -21.52 -22.74 -25.55
C GLU A 477 -20.83 -23.33 -24.31
N GLU A 478 -20.07 -22.48 -23.60
CA GLU A 478 -19.52 -22.77 -22.26
C GLU A 478 -18.73 -24.10 -22.18
N VAL A 479 -17.94 -24.38 -23.23
CA VAL A 479 -17.25 -25.66 -23.36
C VAL A 479 -16.06 -25.72 -22.42
N LEU A 480 -16.08 -26.70 -21.53
CA LEU A 480 -14.95 -27.01 -20.66
C LEU A 480 -13.89 -27.80 -21.44
N MET A 481 -12.68 -27.25 -21.53
CA MET A 481 -11.54 -27.84 -22.22
C MET A 481 -10.74 -28.80 -21.33
N GLY A 482 -9.86 -29.59 -21.93
CA GLY A 482 -9.01 -30.55 -21.20
C GLY A 482 -8.04 -29.88 -20.23
N SER A 483 -7.57 -28.68 -20.57
CA SER A 483 -6.81 -27.77 -19.70
C SER A 483 -7.60 -27.29 -18.47
N GLY A 484 -8.93 -27.41 -18.47
CA GLY A 484 -9.83 -26.86 -17.46
C GLY A 484 -10.36 -25.46 -17.78
N TYR A 485 -9.86 -24.78 -18.82
CA TYR A 485 -10.45 -23.50 -19.25
C TYR A 485 -11.85 -23.70 -19.81
N ARG A 486 -12.75 -22.75 -19.54
CA ARG A 486 -14.03 -22.65 -20.24
C ARG A 486 -13.92 -21.68 -21.41
N ILE A 487 -14.48 -22.06 -22.55
CA ILE A 487 -14.56 -21.24 -23.77
C ILE A 487 -16.02 -20.87 -24.01
N ASP A 488 -16.27 -19.60 -24.35
CA ASP A 488 -17.62 -19.07 -24.52
C ASP A 488 -18.41 -19.79 -25.60
N ALA A 489 -17.76 -20.10 -26.73
CA ALA A 489 -18.32 -20.95 -27.78
C ALA A 489 -17.25 -21.72 -28.56
N ILE A 490 -17.61 -22.90 -29.04
CA ILE A 490 -16.85 -23.66 -30.03
C ILE A 490 -17.71 -23.87 -31.27
N VAL A 491 -17.12 -23.62 -32.45
CA VAL A 491 -17.76 -23.81 -33.75
C VAL A 491 -16.88 -24.67 -34.66
N GLU A 492 -17.49 -25.35 -35.62
CA GLU A 492 -16.78 -26.03 -36.70
C GLU A 492 -16.74 -25.15 -37.95
N VAL A 493 -15.54 -24.83 -38.42
CA VAL A 493 -15.29 -23.98 -39.59
C VAL A 493 -14.33 -24.72 -40.52
N ASN A 494 -14.76 -24.98 -41.75
CA ASN A 494 -13.96 -25.69 -42.77
C ASN A 494 -13.39 -27.04 -42.28
N GLY A 495 -14.18 -27.80 -41.51
CA GLY A 495 -13.76 -29.09 -40.94
C GLY A 495 -12.80 -28.98 -39.75
N LYS A 496 -12.59 -27.78 -39.20
CA LYS A 496 -11.76 -27.53 -38.02
C LYS A 496 -12.59 -26.95 -36.89
N VAL A 497 -12.31 -27.42 -35.69
CA VAL A 497 -12.92 -26.89 -34.46
C VAL A 497 -12.18 -25.61 -34.06
N VAL A 498 -12.92 -24.52 -33.86
CA VAL A 498 -12.39 -23.19 -33.50
C VAL A 498 -13.08 -22.71 -32.23
N ALA A 499 -12.28 -22.29 -31.25
CA ALA A 499 -12.73 -21.64 -30.04
C ALA A 499 -13.01 -20.15 -30.31
N VAL A 500 -14.16 -19.66 -29.86
CA VAL A 500 -14.55 -18.25 -29.92
C VAL A 500 -14.66 -17.72 -28.51
N GLU A 501 -13.86 -16.70 -28.22
CA GLU A 501 -13.82 -16.01 -26.92
C GLU A 501 -14.39 -14.60 -27.08
N VAL A 502 -15.38 -14.25 -26.25
CA VAL A 502 -16.08 -12.97 -26.24
C VAL A 502 -15.50 -12.09 -25.13
N ASP A 503 -14.45 -11.36 -25.46
CA ASP A 503 -13.70 -10.59 -24.47
C ASP A 503 -14.41 -9.27 -24.08
N GLY A 504 -14.89 -9.22 -22.84
CA GLY A 504 -15.44 -8.01 -22.21
C GLY A 504 -14.37 -6.98 -21.80
N PRO A 505 -14.78 -5.82 -21.25
CA PRO A 505 -13.83 -4.77 -20.85
C PRO A 505 -12.73 -5.22 -19.88
N SER A 506 -13.03 -6.13 -18.96
CA SER A 506 -12.08 -6.66 -17.96
C SER A 506 -10.92 -7.47 -18.56
N HIS A 507 -11.00 -7.86 -19.83
CA HIS A 507 -9.96 -8.62 -20.52
C HIS A 507 -8.83 -7.72 -21.04
N PHE A 508 -8.97 -6.39 -20.91
CA PHE A 508 -8.09 -5.41 -21.53
C PHE A 508 -7.69 -4.29 -20.58
N ILE A 509 -6.48 -3.77 -20.77
CA ILE A 509 -5.87 -2.72 -19.95
C ILE A 509 -6.09 -1.35 -20.59
N GLY A 510 -6.72 -0.46 -19.82
CA GLY A 510 -6.88 0.96 -20.13
C GLY A 510 -7.44 1.25 -21.53
N GLU A 511 -7.19 2.46 -22.03
CA GLU A 511 -7.65 2.89 -23.36
C GLU A 511 -6.86 2.23 -24.50
N GLY A 512 -5.63 1.77 -24.22
CA GLY A 512 -4.78 1.07 -25.18
C GLY A 512 -5.33 -0.30 -25.60
N ARG A 513 -6.26 -0.88 -24.81
CA ARG A 513 -6.94 -2.15 -25.08
C ARG A 513 -5.98 -3.33 -25.32
N SER A 514 -4.81 -3.29 -24.69
CA SER A 514 -3.90 -4.43 -24.64
C SER A 514 -4.52 -5.53 -23.77
N PRO A 515 -4.41 -6.82 -24.12
CA PRO A 515 -4.94 -7.89 -23.28
C PRO A 515 -4.23 -7.93 -21.92
N THR A 516 -4.97 -8.26 -20.87
CA THR A 516 -4.42 -8.54 -19.54
C THR A 516 -3.52 -9.78 -19.56
N GLY A 517 -2.71 -9.95 -18.51
CA GLY A 517 -1.91 -11.15 -18.31
C GLY A 517 -2.72 -12.44 -18.30
N SER A 518 -3.89 -12.43 -17.65
CA SER A 518 -4.80 -13.59 -17.62
C SER A 518 -5.34 -13.93 -19.00
N THR A 519 -5.75 -12.92 -19.78
CA THR A 519 -6.19 -13.10 -21.17
C THR A 519 -5.05 -13.65 -22.05
N ILE A 520 -3.83 -13.13 -21.90
CA ILE A 520 -2.65 -13.62 -22.63
C ILE A 520 -2.40 -15.10 -22.30
N LEU A 521 -2.40 -15.45 -21.02
CA LEU A 521 -2.12 -16.82 -20.55
C LEU A 521 -3.20 -17.80 -21.01
N LYS A 522 -4.48 -17.45 -20.84
CA LYS A 522 -5.62 -18.25 -21.32
C LYS A 522 -5.51 -18.54 -22.81
N ARG A 523 -5.33 -17.51 -23.63
CA ARG A 523 -5.22 -17.67 -25.09
C ARG A 523 -4.06 -18.58 -25.49
N ARG A 524 -2.90 -18.41 -24.83
CA ARG A 524 -1.72 -19.24 -25.09
C ARG A 524 -1.95 -20.69 -24.69
N GLN A 525 -2.50 -20.94 -23.50
CA GLN A 525 -2.70 -22.29 -22.99
C GLN A 525 -3.80 -23.05 -23.71
N VAL A 526 -4.92 -22.40 -24.04
CA VAL A 526 -5.96 -23.04 -24.86
C VAL A 526 -5.38 -23.46 -26.21
N SER A 527 -4.57 -22.59 -26.84
CA SER A 527 -3.95 -22.92 -28.13
C SER A 527 -2.91 -24.03 -28.04
N LEU A 528 -2.00 -24.00 -27.06
CA LEU A 528 -0.88 -24.95 -26.98
C LEU A 528 -1.25 -26.26 -26.27
N VAL A 529 -2.09 -26.20 -25.24
CA VAL A 529 -2.45 -27.36 -24.40
C VAL A 529 -3.64 -28.10 -24.97
N ASP A 530 -4.69 -27.40 -25.39
CA ASP A 530 -5.88 -28.03 -25.96
C ASP A 530 -5.80 -28.19 -27.49
N GLY A 531 -4.79 -27.58 -28.13
CA GLY A 531 -4.55 -27.72 -29.57
C GLY A 531 -5.63 -27.10 -30.45
N ILE A 532 -6.40 -26.14 -29.90
CA ILE A 532 -7.51 -25.47 -30.59
C ILE A 532 -7.14 -24.04 -30.98
N GLU A 533 -7.51 -23.63 -32.19
CA GLU A 533 -7.39 -22.23 -32.60
C GLU A 533 -8.39 -21.37 -31.83
N LEU A 534 -7.94 -20.27 -31.24
CA LEU A 534 -8.80 -19.35 -30.48
C LEU A 534 -8.93 -18.00 -31.21
N VAL A 535 -10.17 -17.62 -31.48
CA VAL A 535 -10.58 -16.36 -32.10
C VAL A 535 -11.24 -15.46 -31.06
N SER A 536 -10.71 -14.25 -30.89
CA SER A 536 -11.25 -13.24 -30.00
C SER A 536 -12.26 -12.32 -30.69
N VAL A 537 -13.39 -12.08 -30.01
CA VAL A 537 -14.43 -11.09 -30.34
C VAL A 537 -14.41 -10.00 -29.26
N PRO A 538 -13.66 -8.90 -29.45
CA PRO A 538 -13.57 -7.85 -28.44
C PRO A 538 -14.84 -7.00 -28.38
N TYR A 539 -15.26 -6.64 -27.16
CA TYR A 539 -16.51 -5.90 -26.92
C TYR A 539 -16.62 -4.58 -27.71
N TRP A 540 -15.52 -3.82 -27.89
CA TRP A 540 -15.58 -2.54 -28.59
C TRP A 540 -15.75 -2.71 -30.10
N GLU A 541 -15.19 -3.78 -30.68
CA GLU A 541 -15.36 -4.08 -32.10
C GLU A 541 -16.82 -4.46 -32.35
N TRP A 542 -17.37 -5.31 -31.47
CA TRP A 542 -18.76 -5.74 -31.53
C TRP A 542 -19.75 -4.59 -31.34
N ASN A 543 -19.57 -3.80 -30.27
CA ASN A 543 -20.45 -2.68 -29.95
C ASN A 543 -20.47 -1.61 -31.04
N LYS A 544 -19.34 -1.41 -31.75
CA LYS A 544 -19.26 -0.47 -32.88
C LYS A 544 -20.17 -0.85 -34.05
N LEU A 545 -20.55 -2.13 -34.17
CA LEU A 545 -21.46 -2.60 -35.23
C LEU A 545 -22.93 -2.25 -34.93
N GLY A 546 -23.26 -1.84 -33.68
CA GLY A 546 -24.61 -1.50 -33.26
C GLY A 546 -25.58 -2.67 -33.37
N GLU A 547 -26.80 -2.43 -33.84
CA GLU A 547 -27.84 -3.45 -34.03
C GLU A 547 -27.87 -4.04 -35.45
N ASP A 548 -26.90 -3.67 -36.31
CA ASP A 548 -26.85 -4.10 -37.70
C ASP A 548 -26.40 -5.57 -37.81
N ARG A 549 -27.39 -6.46 -37.96
CA ARG A 549 -27.16 -7.91 -38.06
C ARG A 549 -26.23 -8.28 -39.21
N LYS A 550 -26.36 -7.65 -40.38
CA LYS A 550 -25.52 -8.00 -41.55
C LYS A 550 -24.05 -7.69 -41.26
N LYS A 551 -23.76 -6.53 -40.68
CA LYS A 551 -22.38 -6.16 -40.30
C LYS A 551 -21.80 -7.08 -39.23
N LYS A 552 -22.59 -7.45 -38.21
CA LYS A 552 -22.17 -8.42 -37.18
C LYS A 552 -21.82 -9.78 -37.79
N GLN A 553 -22.65 -10.25 -38.70
CA GLN A 553 -22.48 -11.52 -39.39
C GLN A 553 -21.29 -11.52 -40.37
N GLU A 554 -21.07 -10.42 -41.10
CA GLU A 554 -19.88 -10.23 -41.94
C GLU A 554 -18.60 -10.17 -41.10
N TYR A 555 -18.65 -9.48 -39.97
CA TYR A 555 -17.53 -9.42 -39.01
C TYR A 555 -17.15 -10.82 -38.50
N LEU A 556 -18.13 -11.65 -38.09
CA LEU A 556 -17.86 -13.02 -37.65
C LEU A 556 -17.30 -13.89 -38.77
N ARG A 557 -17.85 -13.80 -40.00
CA ARG A 557 -17.31 -14.51 -41.16
C ARG A 557 -15.85 -14.15 -41.40
N LYS A 558 -15.52 -12.86 -41.33
CA LYS A 558 -14.14 -12.38 -41.48
C LYS A 558 -13.24 -12.91 -40.37
N LYS A 559 -13.68 -12.84 -39.10
CA LYS A 559 -12.91 -13.34 -37.94
C LYS A 559 -12.64 -14.84 -38.02
N LEU A 560 -13.59 -15.61 -38.56
CA LEU A 560 -13.49 -17.06 -38.71
C LEU A 560 -12.95 -17.50 -40.09
N SER A 561 -12.55 -16.56 -40.95
CA SER A 561 -12.09 -16.86 -42.31
C SER A 561 -13.08 -17.69 -43.15
N LEU A 562 -14.39 -17.46 -42.97
CA LEU A 562 -15.45 -18.02 -43.80
C LEU A 562 -15.52 -17.22 -45.12
N THR A 563 -15.40 -17.90 -46.25
CA THR A 563 -15.59 -17.29 -47.57
C THR A 563 -16.99 -16.69 -47.67
N THR A 564 -17.08 -15.41 -48.02
CA THR A 564 -18.36 -14.80 -48.40
C THR A 564 -18.83 -15.47 -49.68
N VAL A 565 -19.92 -16.23 -49.59
CA VAL A 565 -20.68 -16.61 -50.78
C VAL A 565 -21.30 -15.32 -51.29
N GLU A 566 -20.69 -14.74 -52.32
CA GLU A 566 -21.34 -13.67 -53.10
C GLU A 566 -22.63 -14.27 -53.67
N SER A 567 -23.76 -13.74 -53.21
CA SER A 567 -25.11 -14.11 -53.64
C SER A 567 -25.42 -13.59 -55.03
#